data_AF-A0A6A2YWC3-F1
#
_entry.id   AF-A0A6A2YWC3-F1
#
_cell.length_a   1.000
_cell.length_b   1.000
_cell.length_c   1.000
_cell.angle_alpha   90.00
_cell.angle_beta   90.00
_cell.angle_gamma   90.00
#
_symmetry.space_group_name_H-M   'P 1'
#
loop_
_entity.id
_entity.type
_entity.pdbx_description
1 polymer ?
#
loop_
_entity_poly.entity_id
_entity_poly.type
_entity_poly.pdbx_seq_one_letter_code
_entity_poly.pdbx_strand_id
1 'polypeptide(L)'
;MGSGEGNPHFSVFDGVKTFPLTPEALMAEINTAITNLEYERATALLDSPSSSSSRNKGQDSPKYDARLADEAYKAGCAALAAGKLDEAFHCLNVSLSKCPPERASAVAKLQSLLSLTSQQLHKSTVSN
;
A
#
# COMPACT_ATOMS: atom_id res chain seq x y z
N MET A 1 -39.37 -52.65 3.73
CA MET A 1 -39.39 -51.30 3.12
C MET A 1 -38.08 -50.64 3.44
N GLY A 2 -37.35 -50.18 2.42
CA GLY A 2 -36.08 -49.51 2.59
C GLY A 2 -36.26 -48.07 3.10
N SER A 3 -35.29 -47.60 3.88
CA SER A 3 -34.98 -46.19 3.99
C SER A 3 -33.48 -46.07 4.09
N GLY A 4 -32.91 -45.45 3.05
CA GLY A 4 -31.50 -45.16 2.97
C GLY A 4 -31.17 -43.96 3.84
N GLU A 5 -30.25 -44.15 4.77
CA GLU A 5 -29.51 -43.06 5.38
C GLU A 5 -28.13 -43.03 4.71
N GLY A 6 -28.06 -42.25 3.64
CA GLY A 6 -26.80 -41.86 3.03
C GLY A 6 -26.00 -41.05 4.04
N ASN A 7 -24.86 -41.59 4.47
CA ASN A 7 -23.87 -40.85 5.23
C ASN A 7 -23.38 -39.67 4.36
N PRO A 8 -23.47 -38.40 4.80
CA PRO A 8 -22.78 -37.31 4.12
C PRO A 8 -21.29 -37.50 4.37
N HIS A 9 -20.60 -38.12 3.42
CA HIS A 9 -19.16 -38.33 3.44
C HIS A 9 -18.45 -36.98 3.26
N PHE A 10 -18.32 -36.22 4.35
CA PHE A 10 -17.59 -34.96 4.37
C PHE A 10 -16.09 -35.25 4.29
N SER A 11 -15.55 -35.27 3.08
CA SER A 11 -14.10 -35.37 2.88
C SER A 11 -13.47 -34.02 3.23
N VAL A 12 -12.42 -34.01 4.05
CA VAL A 12 -11.59 -32.80 4.29
C VAL A 12 -11.01 -32.23 2.99
N PHE A 13 -10.95 -33.06 1.94
CA PHE A 13 -10.50 -32.69 0.61
C PHE A 13 -11.58 -32.10 -0.29
N ASP A 14 -12.85 -32.03 0.17
CA ASP A 14 -13.96 -31.47 -0.62
C ASP A 14 -13.78 -29.96 -0.90
N GLY A 15 -12.96 -29.28 -0.09
CA GLY A 15 -12.54 -27.90 -0.30
C GLY A 15 -11.26 -27.72 -1.13
N VAL A 16 -10.60 -28.80 -1.54
CA VAL A 16 -9.42 -28.72 -2.41
C VAL A 16 -9.91 -28.48 -3.82
N LYS A 17 -10.09 -27.19 -4.14
CA LYS A 17 -10.29 -26.73 -5.52
C LYS A 17 -9.23 -27.41 -6.38
N THR A 18 -9.71 -28.19 -7.33
CA THR A 18 -8.93 -28.99 -8.28
C THR A 18 -7.79 -28.15 -8.84
N PHE A 19 -6.55 -28.55 -8.58
CA PHE A 19 -5.41 -27.95 -9.26
C PHE A 19 -5.55 -28.23 -10.78
N PRO A 20 -5.23 -27.26 -11.65
CA PRO A 20 -5.29 -27.48 -13.08
C PRO A 20 -4.45 -28.71 -13.45
N LEU A 21 -5.12 -29.72 -14.03
CA LEU A 21 -4.56 -31.06 -14.28
C LEU A 21 -3.42 -31.05 -15.31
N THR A 22 -3.27 -29.95 -16.06
CA THR A 22 -2.23 -29.78 -17.06
C THR A 22 -1.56 -28.40 -16.97
N PRO A 23 -0.27 -28.29 -17.36
CA PRO A 23 0.43 -27.01 -17.46
C PRO A 23 -0.27 -26.00 -18.38
N GLU A 24 -0.93 -26.47 -19.43
CA GLU A 24 -1.66 -25.63 -20.39
C GLU A 24 -2.88 -24.98 -19.74
N ALA A 25 -3.63 -25.73 -18.92
CA ALA A 25 -4.78 -25.20 -18.20
C ALA A 25 -4.35 -24.13 -17.17
N LEU A 26 -3.24 -24.37 -16.47
CA LEU A 26 -2.68 -23.38 -15.54
C LEU A 26 -2.25 -22.09 -16.25
N MET A 27 -1.57 -22.20 -17.40
CA MET A 27 -1.18 -21.03 -18.18
C MET A 27 -2.40 -20.26 -18.71
N ALA A 28 -3.44 -20.96 -19.15
CA ALA A 28 -4.68 -20.32 -19.58
C ALA A 28 -5.37 -19.56 -18.43
N GLU A 29 -5.40 -20.14 -17.23
CA GLU A 29 -5.92 -19.50 -16.03
C GLU A 29 -5.13 -18.24 -15.66
N ILE A 30 -3.79 -18.31 -15.69
CA ILE A 30 -2.92 -17.16 -15.45
C ILE A 30 -3.19 -16.05 -16.48
N ASN A 31 -3.21 -16.37 -17.77
CA ASN A 31 -3.47 -15.39 -18.82
C ASN A 31 -4.86 -14.75 -18.67
N THR A 32 -5.86 -15.55 -18.28
CA THR A 32 -7.22 -15.07 -18.02
C THR A 32 -7.25 -14.13 -16.82
N ALA A 33 -6.59 -14.48 -15.71
CA ALA A 33 -6.51 -13.65 -14.52
C ALA A 33 -5.80 -12.32 -14.79
N ILE A 34 -4.70 -12.33 -15.54
CA ILE A 34 -3.99 -11.11 -15.96
C ILE A 34 -4.90 -10.24 -16.83
N THR A 35 -5.55 -10.84 -17.83
CA THR A 35 -6.43 -10.10 -18.75
C THR A 35 -7.59 -9.46 -18.01
N ASN A 36 -8.22 -10.17 -17.07
CA ASN A 36 -9.32 -9.65 -16.26
C ASN A 36 -8.87 -8.48 -15.38
N LEU A 37 -7.73 -8.61 -14.71
CA LEU A 37 -7.20 -7.54 -13.85
C LEU A 37 -6.90 -6.26 -14.65
N GLU A 38 -6.27 -6.40 -15.82
CA GLU A 38 -5.99 -5.26 -16.69
C GLU A 38 -7.28 -4.66 -17.28
N TYR A 39 -8.27 -5.49 -17.61
CA TYR A 39 -9.59 -5.04 -18.06
C TYR A 39 -10.34 -4.27 -16.98
N GLU A 40 -10.39 -4.78 -15.75
CA GLU A 40 -10.99 -4.09 -14.60
C GLU A 40 -10.30 -2.74 -14.35
N ARG A 41 -8.96 -2.71 -14.41
CA ARG A 41 -8.19 -1.48 -14.25
C ARG A 41 -8.48 -0.46 -15.35
N ALA A 42 -8.61 -0.91 -16.60
CA ALA A 42 -8.92 -0.04 -17.74
C ALA A 42 -10.36 0.50 -17.68
N THR A 43 -11.31 -0.32 -17.23
CA THR A 43 -12.74 0.03 -17.19
C THR A 43 -13.14 0.85 -15.97
N ALA A 44 -12.42 0.74 -14.84
CA ALA A 44 -12.64 1.59 -13.66
C ALA A 44 -12.56 3.11 -13.96
N LEU A 45 -11.78 3.50 -14.98
CA LEU A 45 -11.67 4.89 -15.43
C LEU A 45 -12.85 5.35 -16.29
N LEU A 46 -13.57 4.41 -16.91
CA LEU A 46 -14.73 4.68 -17.77
C LEU A 46 -16.04 4.68 -16.97
N ASP A 47 -16.14 3.85 -15.94
CA ASP A 47 -17.33 3.70 -15.08
C ASP A 47 -17.44 4.75 -13.95
N SER A 48 -16.59 5.77 -13.94
CA SER A 48 -16.72 6.89 -13.01
C SER A 48 -17.59 7.99 -13.62
N PRO A 49 -18.91 8.07 -13.32
CA PRO A 49 -19.69 9.23 -13.68
C PRO A 49 -19.11 10.43 -12.94
N SER A 50 -18.83 11.50 -13.70
CA SER A 50 -18.44 12.81 -13.15
C SER A 50 -19.31 13.17 -11.96
N SER A 51 -18.76 12.98 -10.76
CA SER A 51 -19.22 13.59 -9.54
C SER A 51 -18.04 14.36 -8.98
N SER A 52 -18.22 15.67 -9.03
CA SER A 52 -17.36 16.69 -8.47
C SER A 52 -16.89 16.35 -7.05
N SER A 53 -15.68 16.81 -6.75
CA SER A 53 -15.02 16.89 -5.44
C SER A 53 -14.42 15.60 -4.85
N SER A 54 -13.17 15.30 -5.20
CA SER A 54 -12.03 15.27 -4.26
C SER A 54 -10.87 14.47 -4.85
N ARG A 55 -9.78 15.19 -5.15
CA ARG A 55 -8.38 14.75 -5.06
C ARG A 55 -8.09 13.29 -5.46
N ASN A 56 -7.81 13.05 -6.73
CA ASN A 56 -6.90 11.97 -7.13
C ASN A 56 -6.14 12.38 -8.39
N LYS A 57 -4.95 12.97 -8.19
CA LYS A 57 -3.91 13.07 -9.22
C LYS A 57 -3.39 11.66 -9.50
N GLY A 58 -4.09 10.92 -10.35
CA GLY A 58 -3.66 9.63 -10.87
C GLY A 58 -3.28 9.75 -12.34
N GLN A 59 -2.11 10.32 -12.62
CA GLN A 59 -1.20 10.00 -13.73
C GLN A 59 -0.19 11.15 -13.83
N ASP A 60 1.10 10.80 -13.76
CA ASP A 60 2.25 11.71 -13.84
C ASP A 60 2.35 12.76 -12.73
N SER A 61 2.19 12.37 -11.47
CA SER A 61 2.90 13.14 -10.42
C SER A 61 4.39 12.96 -10.69
N PRO A 62 5.18 14.05 -10.83
CA PRO A 62 6.61 13.91 -11.03
C PRO A 62 7.17 13.03 -9.91
N LYS A 63 8.04 12.08 -10.26
CA LYS A 63 8.65 11.10 -9.34
C LYS A 63 9.16 11.78 -8.05
N TYR A 64 9.53 13.06 -8.18
CA TYR A 64 9.86 13.97 -7.09
C TYR A 64 9.01 15.24 -7.19
N ASP A 65 8.39 15.65 -6.10
CA ASP A 65 7.64 16.90 -5.99
C ASP A 65 8.16 17.66 -4.77
N ALA A 66 8.97 18.70 -5.03
CA ALA A 66 9.59 19.48 -3.97
C ALA A 66 8.57 20.19 -3.08
N ARG A 67 7.37 20.53 -3.59
CA ARG A 67 6.32 21.15 -2.76
C ARG A 67 5.67 20.13 -1.85
N LEU A 68 5.37 18.94 -2.38
CA LEU A 68 4.81 17.86 -1.58
C LEU A 68 5.81 17.39 -0.50
N ALA A 69 7.10 17.37 -0.82
CA ALA A 69 8.16 17.09 0.14
C ALA A 69 8.22 18.14 1.26
N ASP A 70 8.08 19.43 0.93
CA ASP A 70 8.10 20.53 1.89
C ASP A 70 6.86 20.54 2.79
N GLU A 71 5.69 20.21 2.24
CA GLU A 71 4.43 20.06 2.98
C GLU A 71 4.52 18.89 3.98
N ALA A 72 5.00 17.73 3.53
CA ALA A 72 5.23 16.57 4.39
C ALA A 72 6.27 16.85 5.48
N TYR A 73 7.31 17.62 5.15
CA TYR A 73 8.30 18.07 6.15
C TYR A 73 7.67 18.97 7.22
N LYS A 74 6.89 19.97 6.82
CA LYS A 74 6.17 20.85 7.75
C LYS A 74 5.20 20.09 8.64
N ALA A 75 4.45 19.14 8.08
CA ALA A 75 3.57 18.26 8.83
C ALA A 75 4.36 17.42 9.86
N GLY A 76 5.51 16.87 9.47
CA GLY A 76 6.41 16.16 10.38
C GLY A 76 6.93 17.04 11.52
N CYS A 77 7.33 18.28 11.23
CA CYS A 77 7.73 19.25 12.25
C CYS A 77 6.59 19.59 13.22
N ALA A 78 5.37 19.75 12.71
CA ALA A 78 4.19 19.99 13.56
C ALA A 78 3.89 18.78 14.47
N ALA A 79 4.00 17.56 13.94
CA ALA A 79 3.84 16.33 14.72
C ALA A 79 4.93 16.17 15.80
N LEU A 80 6.19 16.53 15.50
CA LEU A 80 7.27 16.59 16.49
C LEU A 80 6.96 17.57 17.62
N ALA A 81 6.50 18.79 17.28
CA ALA A 81 6.12 19.78 18.28
C ALA A 81 4.92 19.32 19.13
N ALA A 82 4.01 18.54 18.54
CA ALA A 82 2.88 17.93 19.22
C ALA A 82 3.25 16.66 20.02
N GLY A 83 4.51 16.21 19.99
CA GLY A 83 4.98 15.00 20.70
C GLY A 83 4.53 13.68 20.05
N LYS A 84 3.97 13.71 18.85
CA LYS A 84 3.49 12.52 18.13
C LYS A 84 4.59 11.93 17.27
N LEU A 85 5.45 11.12 17.89
CA LEU A 85 6.67 10.60 17.25
C LEU A 85 6.39 9.68 16.06
N ASP A 86 5.34 8.83 16.12
CA ASP A 86 4.97 7.95 15.01
C ASP A 86 4.50 8.72 13.78
N GLU A 87 3.61 9.70 13.99
CA GLU A 87 3.07 10.55 12.94
C GLU A 87 4.20 11.40 12.30
N ALA A 88 5.11 11.93 13.13
CA ALA A 88 6.30 12.62 12.67
C ALA A 88 7.22 11.72 11.82
N PHE A 89 7.51 10.51 12.28
CA PHE A 89 8.35 9.56 11.55
C PHE A 89 7.74 9.18 10.19
N HIS A 90 6.43 9.00 10.13
CA HIS A 90 5.71 8.74 8.89
C HIS A 90 5.82 9.93 7.93
N CYS A 91 5.48 11.15 8.37
CA CYS A 91 5.55 12.36 7.55
C CYS A 91 6.98 12.63 7.01
N LEU A 92 8.01 12.38 7.81
CA LEU A 92 9.41 12.54 7.38
C LEU A 92 9.82 11.52 6.30
N ASN A 93 9.35 10.26 6.39
CA ASN A 93 9.56 9.26 5.33
C ASN A 93 8.84 9.64 4.03
N VAL A 94 7.62 10.17 4.13
CA VAL A 94 6.88 10.69 2.97
C VAL A 94 7.67 11.83 2.32
N SER A 95 8.19 12.78 3.11
CA SER A 95 9.05 13.86 2.62
C SER A 95 10.28 13.33 1.88
N LEU A 96 10.99 12.35 2.46
CA LEU A 96 12.16 11.71 1.85
C LEU A 96 11.84 11.06 0.50
N SER A 97 10.70 10.35 0.40
CA SER A 97 10.27 9.69 -0.84
C SER A 97 9.97 10.65 -1.99
N LYS A 98 9.63 11.91 -1.67
CA LYS A 98 9.26 12.95 -2.63
C LYS A 98 10.39 13.95 -2.89
N CYS A 99 11.45 13.94 -2.10
CA CYS A 99 12.61 14.80 -2.27
C CYS A 99 13.41 14.41 -3.53
N PRO A 100 13.72 15.37 -4.42
CA PRO A 100 14.60 15.11 -5.55
C PRO A 100 16.03 14.80 -5.07
N PRO A 101 16.70 13.78 -5.64
CA PRO A 101 18.02 13.33 -5.20
C PRO A 101 19.12 14.39 -5.40
N GLU A 102 18.88 15.37 -6.27
CA GLU A 102 19.78 16.51 -6.48
C GLU A 102 19.90 17.43 -5.25
N ARG A 103 18.96 17.35 -4.30
CA ARG A 103 19.02 18.09 -3.03
C ARG A 103 19.64 17.26 -1.91
N ALA A 104 20.89 16.84 -2.09
CA ALA A 104 21.62 15.99 -1.14
C ALA A 104 21.61 16.53 0.31
N SER A 105 21.74 17.85 0.50
CA SER A 105 21.67 18.47 1.84
C SER A 105 20.30 18.28 2.52
N ALA A 106 19.20 18.36 1.76
CA ALA A 106 17.86 18.14 2.28
C ALA A 106 17.64 16.67 2.67
N VAL A 107 18.11 15.75 1.82
CA VAL A 107 18.06 14.30 2.09
C VAL A 107 18.85 13.96 3.37
N ALA A 108 20.07 14.48 3.52
CA ALA A 108 20.89 14.26 4.72
C ALA A 108 20.23 14.79 6.01
N LYS A 109 19.59 15.97 5.93
CA LYS A 109 18.82 16.53 7.06
C LYS A 109 17.62 15.66 7.44
N LEU A 110 16.86 15.19 6.45
CA LEU A 110 15.72 14.30 6.69
C LEU A 110 16.15 12.97 7.31
N GLN A 111 17.25 12.39 6.82
CA GLN A 111 17.81 11.17 7.40
C GLN A 111 18.26 11.38 8.85
N SER A 112 18.94 12.50 9.13
CA SER A 112 19.35 12.85 10.50
C SER A 112 18.15 13.01 11.43
N LEU A 113 17.08 13.66 10.97
CA LEU A 113 15.82 13.82 11.72
C LEU A 113 15.09 12.49 11.92
N LEU A 114 15.07 11.60 10.93
CA LEU A 114 14.51 10.26 11.05
C LEU A 114 15.27 9.43 12.09
N SER A 115 16.59 9.46 12.07
CA SER A 115 17.42 8.77 13.08
C SER A 115 17.18 9.31 14.49
N LEU A 116 17.02 10.62 14.65
CA LEU A 116 16.68 11.22 15.94
C LEU A 116 15.27 10.80 16.41
N THR A 117 14.29 10.88 15.52
CA THR A 117 12.88 10.54 15.83
C THR A 117 12.74 9.07 16.20
N SER A 118 13.42 8.16 15.49
CA SER A 118 13.43 6.73 15.80
C SER A 118 14.06 6.44 17.17
N GLN A 119 15.16 7.11 17.53
CA GLN A 119 15.74 6.99 18.87
C GLN A 119 14.78 7.46 19.96
N GLN A 120 14.05 8.57 19.72
CA GLN A 120 13.05 9.03 20.68
C GLN A 120 11.89 8.05 20.80
N LEU A 121 11.45 7.45 19.70
CA LEU A 121 10.37 6.47 19.68
C LEU A 121 10.74 5.22 20.51
N HIS A 122 11.96 4.71 20.36
CA HIS A 122 12.44 3.59 21.18
C HIS A 122 12.55 3.98 22.67
N LYS A 123 12.99 5.20 22.97
CA LYS A 123 13.11 5.68 24.36
C LYS A 123 11.74 5.84 25.04
N SER A 124 10.72 6.30 24.32
CA SER A 124 9.35 6.37 24.84
C SER A 124 8.74 5.00 25.10
N THR A 125 9.06 3.99 24.27
CA THR A 125 8.55 2.62 24.45
C THR A 125 9.18 1.91 25.64
N VAL A 126 10.44 2.21 25.98
CA VAL A 126 11.16 1.59 27.12
C VAL A 126 10.84 2.27 28.47
N SER A 127 10.18 3.44 28.47
CA SER A 127 9.84 4.18 29.69
C SER A 127 8.42 3.94 30.22
N ASN A 128 7.73 2.88 29.75
CA ASN A 128 6.42 2.44 30.27
C ASN A 128 6.55 1.18 31.11
#